data_AF-A0A842LL21-F1
#
_entry.id   AF-A0A842LL21-F1
#
_cell.length_a   1.000
_cell.length_b   1.000
_cell.length_c   1.000
_cell.angle_alpha   90.00
_cell.angle_beta   90.00
_cell.angle_gamma   90.00
#
_symmetry.space_group_name_H-M   'P 1'
#
loop_
_entity.id
_entity.type
_entity.pdbx_description
1 polymer ?
#
loop_
_entity_poly.entity_id
_entity_poly.type
_entity_poly.pdbx_seq_one_letter_code
_entity_poly.pdbx_strand_id
1 'polypeptide(L)'
;TGALRGEIGDPEDPSYPDFFREALSKKYDGIEEIPEEFLEGRSRRALSYRDAEILSFALAKLILSCLRDGFLIRRFALREAEYSRRKLEEENEEIILRLAEELGIEVEREEEGYSMHFASFLRYATRLRGTKEEEKWRLINREFRGGRVFVSKEELFRLLQEAIREKIESELPLKIGREVCEHVKFIIEELKEELEAFRKNFSSEDVQKFSRSALPPCMENLLEMALSGKNLPHASRFALTSFLLSIGLSVDEIVSIYRNSPDFDEEKTRYQVRHINGATGTKYIPPSCETLKVYGDCIKSELCGNAKHPLQVYRRLLRRSEVLERDSGG
;
A
#
# COMPACT_ATOMS: atom_id res chain seq x y z
N THR A 1 26.54 -15.31 -29.83
CA THR A 1 26.69 -13.87 -29.55
C THR A 1 25.34 -13.20 -29.33
N GLY A 2 24.46 -13.86 -28.57
CA GLY A 2 23.15 -13.35 -28.16
C GLY A 2 22.88 -13.79 -26.73
N ALA A 3 21.95 -13.10 -26.08
CA ALA A 3 21.53 -13.20 -24.68
C ALA A 3 22.28 -12.27 -23.71
N LEU A 4 21.88 -10.98 -23.69
CA LEU A 4 21.76 -10.13 -22.49
C LEU A 4 20.74 -8.99 -22.78
N ARG A 5 19.64 -9.33 -23.46
CA ARG A 5 18.37 -8.58 -23.43
C ARG A 5 17.41 -9.46 -22.63
N GLY A 6 17.23 -9.14 -21.36
CA GLY A 6 16.41 -9.94 -20.44
C GLY A 6 16.12 -9.15 -19.18
N GLU A 7 14.95 -8.51 -19.18
CA GLU A 7 14.14 -8.20 -18.00
C GLU A 7 14.61 -7.05 -17.09
N ILE A 8 14.77 -5.90 -17.74
CA ILE A 8 14.42 -4.61 -17.13
C ILE A 8 12.89 -4.62 -16.97
N GLY A 9 12.37 -4.29 -15.78
CA GLY A 9 10.92 -4.24 -15.55
C GLY A 9 10.21 -3.36 -16.58
N ASP A 10 9.12 -3.88 -17.15
CA ASP A 10 8.37 -3.26 -18.24
C ASP A 10 7.96 -1.81 -17.93
N PRO A 11 8.49 -0.81 -18.67
CA PRO A 11 8.12 0.60 -18.54
C PRO A 11 6.65 0.91 -18.92
N GLU A 12 5.94 -0.03 -19.55
CA GLU A 12 4.59 0.16 -20.09
C GLU A 12 3.46 -0.47 -19.24
N ASP A 13 3.71 -0.90 -17.99
CA ASP A 13 2.73 -1.54 -17.08
C ASP A 13 1.39 -0.75 -16.99
N PRO A 14 0.27 -1.24 -17.58
CA PRO A 14 -1.02 -0.54 -17.71
C PRO A 14 -1.69 -0.08 -16.41
N SER A 15 -1.20 -0.53 -15.25
CA SER A 15 -1.82 -0.32 -13.94
C SER A 15 -1.57 1.04 -13.27
N TYR A 16 -1.01 2.01 -14.02
CA TYR A 16 -0.61 3.35 -13.54
C TYR A 16 -1.19 4.52 -14.37
N PRO A 17 -1.33 5.72 -13.77
CA PRO A 17 -1.53 6.96 -14.51
C PRO A 17 -0.32 7.20 -15.40
N ASP A 18 -0.54 7.59 -16.65
CA ASP A 18 0.52 7.84 -17.63
C ASP A 18 1.58 8.81 -17.09
N PHE A 19 1.22 9.75 -16.22
CA PHE A 19 2.18 10.63 -15.55
C PHE A 19 3.13 9.94 -14.57
N PHE A 20 2.71 8.94 -13.79
CA PHE A 20 3.70 8.24 -12.94
C PHE A 20 4.66 7.44 -13.81
N ARG A 21 4.19 6.96 -14.98
CA ARG A 21 5.08 6.42 -16.01
C ARG A 21 5.93 7.51 -16.64
N GLU A 22 5.42 8.71 -16.90
CA GLU A 22 6.13 9.80 -17.57
C GLU A 22 7.11 10.53 -16.63
N ALA A 23 6.84 10.64 -15.35
CA ALA A 23 7.75 11.19 -14.34
C ALA A 23 8.84 10.19 -13.95
N LEU A 24 8.54 8.88 -13.98
CA LEU A 24 9.51 7.80 -13.81
C LEU A 24 10.18 7.37 -15.14
N SER A 25 9.64 7.71 -16.30
CA SER A 25 10.28 7.54 -17.61
C SER A 25 11.06 8.78 -18.00
N LYS A 26 10.69 10.00 -17.57
CA LYS A 26 11.60 11.16 -17.57
C LYS A 26 12.78 10.96 -16.61
N LYS A 27 12.68 10.01 -15.65
CA LYS A 27 13.81 9.49 -14.87
C LYS A 27 14.71 8.54 -15.70
N TYR A 28 14.24 7.97 -16.82
CA TYR A 28 14.95 6.94 -17.59
C TYR A 28 15.11 7.14 -19.12
N ASP A 29 14.49 8.15 -19.73
CA ASP A 29 14.67 8.57 -21.13
C ASP A 29 14.72 10.12 -21.29
N GLY A 30 14.67 10.88 -20.20
CA GLY A 30 14.60 12.35 -20.20
C GLY A 30 15.92 13.11 -19.98
N ILE A 31 17.06 12.60 -20.43
CA ILE A 31 18.34 13.35 -20.45
C ILE A 31 18.83 13.65 -21.88
N GLU A 32 18.10 13.26 -22.93
CA GLU A 32 18.53 13.60 -24.30
C GLU A 32 17.94 14.89 -24.89
N GLU A 33 16.90 15.51 -24.33
CA GLU A 33 16.43 16.82 -24.82
C GLU A 33 15.99 17.75 -23.68
N ILE A 34 16.98 18.34 -22.99
CA ILE A 34 16.77 19.66 -22.40
C ILE A 34 16.94 20.65 -23.56
N PRO A 35 15.93 21.46 -23.92
CA PRO A 35 16.05 22.45 -25.01
C PRO A 35 17.29 23.32 -24.76
N GLU A 36 18.15 23.48 -25.79
CA GLU A 36 19.42 24.21 -25.68
C GLU A 36 19.25 25.62 -25.08
N GLU A 37 18.08 26.21 -25.26
CA GLU A 37 17.69 27.54 -24.76
C GLU A 37 17.64 27.63 -23.22
N PHE A 38 17.51 26.51 -22.50
CA PHE A 38 17.53 26.48 -21.02
C PHE A 38 18.94 26.29 -20.43
N LEU A 39 19.95 26.08 -21.28
CA LEU A 39 21.31 25.68 -20.90
C LEU A 39 22.37 26.77 -21.08
N GLU A 40 21.99 28.00 -21.46
CA GLU A 40 22.96 29.10 -21.53
C GLU A 40 23.37 29.57 -20.13
N GLY A 41 24.60 29.19 -19.74
CA GLY A 41 25.38 29.91 -18.73
C GLY A 41 25.65 29.21 -17.40
N ARG A 42 25.28 27.94 -17.18
CA ARG A 42 25.64 27.22 -15.94
C ARG A 42 26.34 25.89 -16.19
N SER A 43 27.56 25.79 -15.64
CA SER A 43 28.52 24.69 -15.66
C SER A 43 27.91 23.28 -15.79
N ARG A 44 28.10 22.66 -16.96
CA ARG A 44 27.78 21.26 -17.27
C ARG A 44 28.53 20.28 -16.34
N ARG A 45 27.80 19.62 -15.44
CA ARG A 45 28.08 18.22 -15.10
C ARG A 45 26.81 17.44 -15.43
N ALA A 46 26.89 16.53 -16.40
CA ALA A 46 25.81 15.58 -16.64
C ALA A 46 25.59 14.78 -15.35
N LEU A 47 24.35 14.74 -14.86
CA LEU A 47 24.00 13.96 -13.67
C LEU A 47 24.25 12.47 -13.96
N SER A 48 24.85 11.75 -13.02
CA SER A 48 24.89 10.30 -13.15
C SER A 48 23.48 9.73 -12.96
N TYR A 49 23.24 8.52 -13.48
CA TYR A 49 21.99 7.80 -13.26
C TYR A 49 21.62 7.70 -11.78
N ARG A 50 22.61 7.52 -10.89
CA ARG A 50 22.40 7.49 -9.43
C ARG A 50 21.99 8.84 -8.87
N ASP A 51 22.58 9.93 -9.37
CA ASP A 51 22.22 11.28 -8.92
C ASP A 51 20.78 11.61 -9.32
N ALA A 52 20.39 11.26 -10.55
CA ALA A 52 19.00 11.39 -11.01
C ALA A 52 18.07 10.55 -10.13
N GLU A 53 18.46 9.32 -9.77
CA GLU A 53 17.66 8.43 -8.94
C GLU A 53 17.34 9.02 -7.56
N ILE A 54 18.37 9.53 -6.89
CA ILE A 54 18.27 10.16 -5.57
C ILE A 54 17.41 11.42 -5.63
N LEU A 55 17.61 12.26 -6.66
CA LEU A 55 16.85 13.50 -6.83
C LEU A 55 15.38 13.22 -7.12
N SER A 56 15.06 12.23 -7.97
CA SER A 56 13.67 11.84 -8.23
C SER A 56 12.98 11.31 -6.97
N PHE A 57 13.67 10.52 -6.15
CA PHE A 57 13.12 10.03 -4.89
C PHE A 57 12.82 11.18 -3.92
N ALA A 58 13.75 12.14 -3.79
CA ALA A 58 13.56 13.32 -2.96
C ALA A 58 12.39 14.21 -3.46
N LEU A 59 12.32 14.44 -4.77
CA LEU A 59 11.26 15.23 -5.39
C LEU A 59 9.88 14.56 -5.22
N ALA A 60 9.80 13.24 -5.39
CA ALA A 60 8.56 12.49 -5.17
C ALA A 60 8.08 12.61 -3.71
N LYS A 61 8.98 12.46 -2.72
CA LYS A 61 8.65 12.68 -1.30
C LYS A 61 8.14 14.09 -1.05
N LEU A 62 8.76 15.11 -1.68
CA LEU A 62 8.35 16.50 -1.56
C LEU A 62 6.93 16.72 -2.11
N ILE A 63 6.66 16.28 -3.34
CA ILE A 63 5.36 16.41 -4.00
C ILE A 63 4.28 15.68 -3.19
N LEU A 64 4.52 14.43 -2.79
CA LEU A 64 3.58 13.64 -1.98
C LEU A 64 3.29 14.29 -0.63
N SER A 65 4.28 14.93 -0.03
CA SER A 65 4.12 15.63 1.25
C SER A 65 3.32 16.93 1.11
N CYS A 66 3.42 17.62 -0.02
CA CYS A 66 2.59 18.78 -0.34
C CYS A 66 1.15 18.38 -0.70
N LEU A 67 0.96 17.26 -1.43
CA LEU A 67 -0.35 16.69 -1.76
C LEU A 67 -1.10 16.17 -0.53
N ARG A 68 -0.37 15.58 0.42
CA ARG A 68 -0.93 14.95 1.64
C ARG A 68 -1.98 13.88 1.36
N ASP A 69 -1.88 13.23 0.20
CA ASP A 69 -2.77 12.16 -0.20
C ASP A 69 -2.25 10.81 0.30
N GLY A 70 -2.94 10.24 1.29
CA GLY A 70 -2.53 8.98 1.90
C GLY A 70 -2.60 7.77 0.95
N PHE A 71 -3.43 7.81 -0.10
CA PHE A 71 -3.47 6.74 -1.10
C PHE A 71 -2.21 6.75 -1.95
N LEU A 72 -1.79 7.93 -2.42
CA LEU A 72 -0.58 8.08 -3.23
C LEU A 72 0.69 7.74 -2.45
N ILE A 73 0.77 8.18 -1.18
CA ILE A 73 1.89 7.84 -0.30
C ILE A 73 2.04 6.31 -0.16
N ARG A 74 0.94 5.59 0.06
CA ARG A 74 0.97 4.12 0.18
C ARG A 74 1.35 3.43 -1.12
N ARG A 75 0.85 3.92 -2.26
CA ARG A 75 1.20 3.37 -3.59
C ARG A 75 2.66 3.60 -3.92
N PHE A 76 3.16 4.81 -3.68
CA PHE A 76 4.57 5.15 -3.84
C PHE A 76 5.45 4.27 -2.95
N ALA A 77 5.15 4.17 -1.65
CA ALA A 77 5.93 3.36 -0.71
C ALA A 77 5.97 1.88 -1.08
N LEU A 78 4.84 1.31 -1.56
CA LEU A 78 4.80 -0.07 -2.03
C LEU A 78 5.69 -0.28 -3.25
N ARG A 79 5.62 0.62 -4.23
CA ARG A 79 6.39 0.49 -5.48
C ARG A 79 7.87 0.74 -5.28
N GLU A 80 8.24 1.71 -4.46
CA GLU A 80 9.64 1.92 -4.09
C GLU A 80 10.19 0.70 -3.38
N ALA A 81 9.44 0.11 -2.45
CA ALA A 81 9.86 -1.11 -1.78
C ALA A 81 9.99 -2.32 -2.74
N GLU A 82 9.08 -2.47 -3.71
CA GLU A 82 9.20 -3.49 -4.77
C GLU A 82 10.43 -3.27 -5.64
N TYR A 83 10.72 -2.01 -5.99
CA TYR A 83 11.92 -1.63 -6.71
C TYR A 83 13.18 -1.96 -5.92
N SER A 84 13.26 -1.54 -4.66
CA SER A 84 14.38 -1.86 -3.77
C SER A 84 14.57 -3.36 -3.61
N ARG A 85 13.49 -4.16 -3.48
CA ARG A 85 13.60 -5.62 -3.39
C ARG A 85 14.32 -6.22 -4.60
N ARG A 86 13.97 -5.78 -5.82
CA ARG A 86 14.65 -6.26 -7.04
C ARG A 86 16.12 -5.88 -7.04
N LYS A 87 16.45 -4.67 -6.58
CA LYS A 87 17.85 -4.23 -6.46
C LYS A 87 18.65 -5.08 -5.46
N LEU A 88 18.04 -5.48 -4.34
CA LEU A 88 18.70 -6.37 -3.37
C LEU A 88 19.15 -7.71 -3.96
N GLU A 89 18.53 -8.18 -5.04
CA GLU A 89 18.96 -9.41 -5.72
C GLU A 89 20.34 -9.27 -6.39
N GLU A 90 20.71 -8.05 -6.78
CA GLU A 90 21.98 -7.70 -7.44
C GLU A 90 23.06 -7.25 -6.43
N GLU A 91 22.68 -6.94 -5.19
CA GLU A 91 23.59 -6.40 -4.17
C GLU A 91 24.37 -7.49 -3.44
N ASN A 92 25.53 -7.09 -2.91
CA ASN A 92 26.33 -7.97 -2.07
C ASN A 92 25.75 -8.10 -0.65
N GLU A 93 26.17 -9.14 0.06
CA GLU A 93 25.68 -9.45 1.40
C GLU A 93 25.96 -8.34 2.42
N GLU A 94 27.11 -7.68 2.33
CA GLU A 94 27.47 -6.58 3.23
C GLU A 94 26.46 -5.43 3.14
N ILE A 95 26.03 -5.06 1.93
CA ILE A 95 25.03 -4.01 1.71
C ILE A 95 23.66 -4.45 2.26
N ILE A 96 23.28 -5.71 2.07
CA ILE A 96 22.02 -6.26 2.58
C ILE A 96 21.97 -6.19 4.11
N LEU A 97 23.05 -6.58 4.80
CA LEU A 97 23.14 -6.56 6.26
C LEU A 97 23.14 -5.13 6.80
N ARG A 98 23.86 -4.20 6.15
CA ARG A 98 23.84 -2.77 6.51
C ARG A 98 22.45 -2.16 6.36
N LEU A 99 21.75 -2.48 5.27
CA LEU A 99 20.37 -2.02 5.08
C LEU A 99 19.43 -2.56 6.17
N ALA A 100 19.58 -3.84 6.54
CA ALA A 100 18.79 -4.42 7.61
C ALA A 100 19.03 -3.68 8.94
N GLU A 101 20.29 -3.37 9.26
CA GLU A 101 20.67 -2.60 10.44
C GLU A 101 20.06 -1.18 10.43
N GLU A 102 20.13 -0.47 9.29
CA GLU A 102 19.50 0.85 9.12
C GLU A 102 17.97 0.83 9.30
N LEU A 103 17.34 -0.30 8.95
CA LEU A 103 15.91 -0.54 9.16
C LEU A 103 15.60 -1.01 10.60
N GLY A 104 16.60 -1.14 11.46
CA GLY A 104 16.46 -1.61 12.84
C GLY A 104 16.19 -3.11 12.94
N ILE A 105 16.72 -3.88 11.99
CA ILE A 105 16.53 -5.33 11.89
C ILE A 105 17.88 -6.01 12.07
N GLU A 106 18.04 -6.68 13.20
CA GLU A 106 19.22 -7.50 13.47
C GLU A 106 19.15 -8.79 12.65
N VAL A 107 20.08 -8.94 11.71
CA VAL A 107 20.21 -10.09 10.82
C VAL A 107 21.62 -10.66 10.94
N GLU A 108 21.72 -11.98 11.06
CA GLU A 108 22.99 -12.71 11.12
C GLU A 108 23.03 -13.73 9.98
N ARG A 109 24.22 -13.95 9.42
CA ARG A 109 24.45 -14.94 8.36
C ARG A 109 24.58 -16.34 8.98
N GLU A 110 23.81 -17.28 8.44
CA GLU A 110 23.86 -18.71 8.76
C GLU A 110 24.44 -19.51 7.57
N GLU A 111 24.70 -20.81 7.76
CA GLU A 111 25.23 -21.68 6.70
C GLU A 111 24.35 -21.68 5.43
N GLU A 112 23.02 -21.74 5.59
CA GLU A 112 22.05 -21.85 4.48
C GLU A 112 21.04 -20.68 4.41
N GLY A 113 21.40 -19.49 4.89
CA GLY A 113 20.49 -18.34 4.84
C GLY A 113 20.80 -17.31 5.90
N TYR A 114 19.76 -16.83 6.59
CA TYR A 114 19.91 -15.82 7.62
C TYR A 114 19.08 -16.15 8.85
N SER A 115 19.45 -15.58 9.99
CA SER A 115 18.62 -15.56 11.18
C SER A 115 18.32 -14.13 11.60
N MET A 116 17.11 -13.88 12.09
CA MET A 116 16.70 -12.56 12.57
C MET A 116 15.93 -12.65 13.89
N HIS A 117 15.93 -11.58 14.68
CA HIS A 117 15.17 -11.57 15.93
C HIS A 117 13.66 -11.75 15.67
N PHE A 118 12.99 -12.60 16.45
CA PHE A 118 11.60 -12.99 16.20
C PHE A 118 10.62 -11.81 16.23
N ALA A 119 10.91 -10.77 17.01
CA ALA A 119 10.07 -9.57 17.08
C ALA A 119 10.01 -8.85 15.72
N SER A 120 11.16 -8.71 15.05
CA SER A 120 11.24 -8.11 13.72
C SER A 120 10.58 -8.98 12.67
N PHE A 121 10.77 -10.31 12.74
CA PHE A 121 10.05 -11.26 11.90
C PHE A 121 8.53 -11.07 12.03
N LEU A 122 7.98 -11.10 13.25
CA LEU A 122 6.55 -10.96 13.48
C LEU A 122 6.00 -9.61 13.00
N ARG A 123 6.72 -8.51 13.23
CA ARG A 123 6.33 -7.16 12.80
C ARG A 123 6.05 -7.12 11.31
N TYR A 124 6.98 -7.61 10.49
CA TYR A 124 6.84 -7.52 9.03
C TYR A 124 6.04 -8.69 8.43
N ALA A 125 6.09 -9.88 9.02
CA ALA A 125 5.29 -11.03 8.62
C ALA A 125 3.78 -10.78 8.75
N THR A 126 3.34 -9.95 9.72
CA THR A 126 1.90 -9.64 9.87
C THR A 126 1.31 -8.92 8.66
N ARG A 127 2.10 -8.11 7.95
CA ARG A 127 1.68 -7.41 6.71
C ARG A 127 1.52 -8.35 5.52
N LEU A 128 2.07 -9.56 5.61
CA LEU A 128 2.01 -10.60 4.58
C LEU A 128 0.85 -11.58 4.81
N ARG A 129 0.02 -11.36 5.85
CA ARG A 129 -1.19 -12.15 6.10
C ARG A 129 -2.22 -11.96 4.99
N GLY A 130 -2.93 -13.04 4.65
CA GLY A 130 -3.90 -13.05 3.56
C GLY A 130 -3.31 -13.07 2.14
N THR A 131 -2.00 -13.28 2.01
CA THR A 131 -1.37 -13.69 0.75
C THR A 131 -1.51 -15.21 0.55
N LYS A 132 -1.26 -15.72 -0.66
CA LYS A 132 -1.22 -17.17 -0.92
C LYS A 132 -0.19 -17.89 -0.04
N GLU A 133 0.80 -17.16 0.43
CA GLU A 133 1.92 -17.66 1.21
C GLU A 133 1.76 -17.36 2.72
N GLU A 134 0.57 -17.03 3.21
CA GLU A 134 0.37 -16.69 4.64
C GLU A 134 0.94 -17.74 5.60
N GLU A 135 0.83 -19.02 5.24
CA GLU A 135 1.22 -20.13 6.12
C GLU A 135 2.74 -20.13 6.41
N LYS A 136 3.60 -19.75 5.46
CA LYS A 136 5.06 -19.67 5.68
C LYS A 136 5.49 -18.51 6.57
N TRP A 137 4.62 -17.52 6.79
CA TRP A 137 4.87 -16.35 7.63
C TRP A 137 4.40 -16.52 9.08
N ARG A 138 3.78 -17.67 9.41
CA ARG A 138 3.35 -17.96 10.79
C ARG A 138 4.54 -18.48 11.59
N LEU A 139 4.80 -17.87 12.75
CA LEU A 139 5.92 -18.25 13.61
C LEU A 139 5.93 -19.73 14.01
N ILE A 140 4.76 -20.34 14.17
CA ILE A 140 4.61 -21.78 14.48
C ILE A 140 5.19 -22.70 13.39
N ASN A 141 5.33 -22.21 12.16
CA ASN A 141 5.83 -22.94 11.01
C ASN A 141 7.29 -22.57 10.70
N ARG A 142 8.00 -21.92 11.65
CA ARG A 142 9.38 -21.48 11.48
C ARG A 142 10.32 -22.25 12.38
N GLU A 143 11.54 -22.44 11.90
CA GLU A 143 12.64 -22.83 12.75
C GLU A 143 13.03 -21.64 13.65
N PHE A 144 12.90 -21.86 14.96
CA PHE A 144 13.13 -20.86 15.99
C PHE A 144 14.10 -21.41 17.04
N ARG A 145 15.24 -20.73 17.23
CA ARG A 145 16.27 -21.10 18.21
C ARG A 145 16.84 -19.85 18.86
N GLY A 146 16.94 -19.84 20.19
CA GLY A 146 17.58 -18.73 20.92
C GLY A 146 16.96 -17.35 20.71
N GLY A 147 15.65 -17.24 20.44
CA GLY A 147 15.01 -15.95 20.15
C GLY A 147 15.10 -15.50 18.68
N ARG A 148 15.75 -16.30 17.82
CA ARG A 148 15.94 -16.00 16.40
C ARG A 148 15.11 -16.93 15.52
N VAL A 149 14.71 -16.41 14.37
CA VAL A 149 13.96 -17.12 13.33
C VAL A 149 14.86 -17.25 12.11
N PHE A 150 15.03 -18.47 11.62
CA PHE A 150 15.72 -18.71 10.35
C PHE A 150 14.85 -18.28 9.17
N VAL A 151 15.45 -17.64 8.17
CA VAL A 151 14.81 -17.17 6.93
C VAL A 151 15.73 -17.39 5.72
N SER A 152 15.15 -17.78 4.58
CA SER A 152 15.89 -17.85 3.32
C SER A 152 16.27 -16.46 2.82
N LYS A 153 17.14 -16.39 1.81
CA LYS A 153 17.49 -15.12 1.15
C LYS A 153 16.26 -14.41 0.57
N GLU A 154 15.39 -15.14 -0.13
CA GLU A 154 14.17 -14.57 -0.72
C GLU A 154 13.19 -14.09 0.35
N GLU A 155 13.10 -14.83 1.47
CA GLU A 155 12.25 -14.45 2.59
C GLU A 155 12.75 -13.20 3.30
N LEU A 156 14.07 -13.09 3.51
CA LEU A 156 14.69 -11.88 4.05
C LEU A 156 14.37 -10.69 3.15
N PHE A 157 14.57 -10.80 1.83
CA PHE A 157 14.26 -9.72 0.89
C PHE A 157 12.80 -9.31 0.91
N ARG A 158 11.89 -10.27 1.07
CA ARG A 158 10.46 -9.97 1.21
C ARG A 158 10.15 -9.25 2.52
N LEU A 159 10.82 -9.58 3.62
CA LEU A 159 10.66 -8.89 4.90
C LEU A 159 11.27 -7.48 4.86
N LEU A 160 12.45 -7.32 4.25
CA LEU A 160 13.08 -6.03 4.01
C LEU A 160 12.20 -5.14 3.11
N GLN A 161 11.53 -5.68 2.10
CA GLN A 161 10.54 -4.95 1.31
C GLN A 161 9.45 -4.34 2.21
N GLU A 162 8.83 -5.13 3.09
CA GLU A 162 7.80 -4.60 3.98
C GLU A 162 8.35 -3.58 4.99
N ALA A 163 9.61 -3.74 5.41
CA ALA A 163 10.30 -2.78 6.27
C ALA A 163 10.58 -1.45 5.59
N ILE A 164 11.09 -1.45 4.35
CA ILE A 164 11.31 -0.26 3.52
C ILE A 164 9.98 0.46 3.29
N ARG A 165 8.94 -0.29 2.94
CA ARG A 165 7.60 0.25 2.76
C ARG A 165 7.10 0.93 4.03
N GLU A 166 7.20 0.25 5.18
CA GLU A 166 6.80 0.82 6.47
C GLU A 166 7.57 2.09 6.80
N LYS A 167 8.89 2.09 6.55
CA LYS A 167 9.77 3.23 6.76
C LYS A 167 9.31 4.44 5.94
N ILE A 168 9.10 4.28 4.63
CA ILE A 168 8.62 5.35 3.75
C ILE A 168 7.24 5.86 4.18
N GLU A 169 6.29 4.94 4.47
CA GLU A 169 4.95 5.29 4.94
C GLU A 169 4.98 6.07 6.27
N SER A 170 5.94 5.76 7.16
CA SER A 170 6.07 6.42 8.47
C SER A 170 6.71 7.79 8.41
N GLU A 171 7.54 8.06 7.40
CA GLU A 171 8.22 9.34 7.21
C GLU A 171 7.38 10.35 6.43
N LEU A 172 6.40 9.88 5.67
CA LEU A 172 5.53 10.73 4.86
C LEU A 172 4.17 10.96 5.55
N PRO A 173 3.61 12.18 5.46
CA PRO A 173 4.16 13.36 4.78
C PRO A 173 5.25 14.06 5.61
N LEU A 174 6.25 14.60 4.92
CA LEU A 174 7.26 15.47 5.52
C LEU A 174 6.64 16.80 5.96
N LYS A 175 7.24 17.43 6.98
CA LYS A 175 6.89 18.78 7.41
C LYS A 175 7.52 19.81 6.45
N ILE A 176 6.78 20.16 5.41
CA ILE A 176 7.21 21.11 4.37
C ILE A 176 6.52 22.46 4.59
N GLY A 177 7.29 23.54 4.47
CA GLY A 177 6.79 24.92 4.54
C GLY A 177 5.88 25.26 3.36
N ARG A 178 4.92 26.17 3.56
CA ARG A 178 3.95 26.55 2.52
C ARG A 178 4.63 27.09 1.26
N GLU A 179 5.65 27.93 1.44
CA GLU A 179 6.43 28.51 0.34
C GLU A 179 6.99 27.44 -0.59
N VAL A 180 7.54 26.34 -0.06
CA VAL A 180 8.09 25.25 -0.88
C VAL A 180 6.97 24.56 -1.68
N CYS A 181 5.81 24.32 -1.08
CA CYS A 181 4.68 23.75 -1.79
C CYS A 181 4.10 24.68 -2.86
N GLU A 182 4.25 26.00 -2.71
CA GLU A 182 3.87 26.97 -3.75
C GLU A 182 4.78 26.88 -4.98
N HIS A 183 6.08 26.62 -4.81
CA HIS A 183 7.02 26.47 -5.93
C HIS A 183 6.72 25.23 -6.79
N VAL A 184 6.19 24.17 -6.19
CA VAL A 184 5.79 22.95 -6.91
C VAL A 184 4.30 22.88 -7.20
N LYS A 185 3.57 23.97 -6.96
CA LYS A 185 2.10 24.00 -7.11
C LYS A 185 1.67 23.70 -8.53
N PHE A 186 2.39 24.20 -9.54
CA PHE A 186 2.04 23.93 -10.94
C PHE A 186 2.09 22.42 -11.23
N ILE A 187 3.16 21.74 -10.79
CA ILE A 187 3.34 20.29 -10.93
C ILE A 187 2.22 19.56 -10.21
N ILE A 188 1.85 20.04 -9.01
CA ILE A 188 0.77 19.46 -8.20
C ILE A 188 -0.60 19.59 -8.87
N GLU A 189 -0.90 20.74 -9.49
CA GLU A 189 -2.21 20.93 -10.15
C GLU A 189 -2.30 20.12 -11.45
N GLU A 190 -1.24 20.06 -12.26
CA GLU A 190 -1.14 19.16 -13.43
C GLU A 190 -1.34 17.69 -13.01
N LEU A 191 -0.65 17.28 -11.95
CA LEU A 191 -0.80 15.98 -11.32
C LEU A 191 -2.22 15.70 -10.87
N LYS A 192 -2.93 16.68 -10.31
CA LYS A 192 -4.29 16.48 -9.82
C LYS A 192 -5.25 16.25 -10.97
N GLU A 193 -5.11 16.96 -12.08
CA GLU A 193 -5.97 16.78 -13.25
C GLU A 193 -5.78 15.39 -13.86
N GLU A 194 -4.54 14.92 -13.97
CA GLU A 194 -4.23 13.56 -14.43
C GLU A 194 -4.60 12.50 -13.40
N LEU A 195 -4.43 12.77 -12.10
CA LEU A 195 -4.90 11.89 -11.05
C LEU A 195 -6.42 11.84 -11.01
N GLU A 196 -7.11 12.91 -11.36
CA GLU A 196 -8.56 12.93 -11.52
C GLU A 196 -9.00 12.20 -12.78
N ALA A 197 -8.28 12.36 -13.90
CA ALA A 197 -8.53 11.63 -15.13
C ALA A 197 -8.23 10.14 -14.97
N PHE A 198 -7.13 9.80 -14.30
CA PHE A 198 -6.81 8.45 -13.87
C PHE A 198 -7.85 7.98 -12.88
N ARG A 199 -8.16 8.69 -11.80
CA ARG A 199 -9.26 8.32 -10.90
C ARG A 199 -10.58 8.21 -11.64
N LYS A 200 -10.81 8.89 -12.78
CA LYS A 200 -12.01 8.79 -13.62
C LYS A 200 -11.99 7.53 -14.50
N ASN A 201 -10.87 7.23 -15.15
CA ASN A 201 -10.65 6.04 -15.99
C ASN A 201 -10.47 4.76 -15.15
N PHE A 202 -9.64 4.83 -14.11
CA PHE A 202 -9.68 3.91 -12.97
C PHE A 202 -11.02 3.98 -12.24
N SER A 203 -11.85 5.04 -12.26
CA SER A 203 -13.19 4.96 -11.62
C SER A 203 -14.22 4.27 -12.48
N SER A 204 -14.06 4.26 -13.80
CA SER A 204 -14.96 3.49 -14.66
C SER A 204 -14.62 2.00 -14.65
N GLU A 205 -13.36 1.60 -14.38
CA GLU A 205 -12.94 0.19 -14.45
C GLU A 205 -12.28 -0.39 -13.16
N ASP A 206 -11.96 0.41 -12.13
CA ASP A 206 -11.35 -0.06 -10.86
C ASP A 206 -11.81 0.69 -9.55
N VAL A 207 -12.56 1.79 -9.64
CA VAL A 207 -12.93 2.70 -8.54
C VAL A 207 -14.31 3.30 -8.77
N GLN A 208 -15.31 2.48 -9.07
CA GLN A 208 -16.68 2.89 -8.74
C GLN A 208 -16.84 2.73 -7.23
N LYS A 209 -16.49 3.80 -6.49
CA LYS A 209 -16.82 4.10 -5.09
C LYS A 209 -17.41 2.91 -4.33
N PHE A 210 -16.55 1.94 -3.97
CA PHE A 210 -16.92 0.72 -3.27
C PHE A 210 -18.01 -0.10 -3.97
N SER A 211 -17.59 -1.15 -4.66
CA SER A 211 -18.51 -2.14 -5.23
C SER A 211 -19.25 -2.86 -4.10
N ARG A 212 -20.46 -2.37 -3.78
CA ARG A 212 -21.37 -3.01 -2.83
C ARG A 212 -21.61 -4.46 -3.21
N SER A 213 -21.67 -4.77 -4.51
CA SER A 213 -21.87 -6.13 -5.03
C SER A 213 -20.68 -7.07 -4.76
N ALA A 214 -19.49 -6.54 -4.47
CA ALA A 214 -18.34 -7.33 -4.08
C ALA A 214 -18.19 -7.49 -2.57
N LEU A 215 -19.12 -6.93 -1.77
CA LEU A 215 -19.05 -7.06 -0.33
C LEU A 215 -19.15 -8.52 0.13
N PRO A 216 -18.32 -8.92 1.10
CA PRO A 216 -18.61 -10.13 1.85
C PRO A 216 -19.98 -10.00 2.53
N PRO A 217 -20.78 -11.07 2.60
CA PRO A 217 -22.15 -11.03 3.13
C PRO A 217 -22.21 -10.48 4.57
N CYS A 218 -21.19 -10.75 5.40
CA CYS A 218 -21.10 -10.18 6.73
C CYS A 218 -20.96 -8.66 6.73
N MET A 219 -20.14 -8.10 5.84
CA MET A 219 -19.90 -6.66 5.75
C MET A 219 -21.06 -5.92 5.07
N GLU A 220 -21.69 -6.57 4.09
CA GLU A 220 -22.92 -6.07 3.47
C GLU A 220 -24.03 -5.89 4.50
N ASN A 221 -24.29 -6.93 5.30
CA ASN A 221 -25.30 -6.86 6.35
C ASN A 221 -24.97 -5.77 7.40
N LEU A 222 -23.72 -5.67 7.83
CA LEU A 222 -23.32 -4.61 8.77
C LEU A 222 -23.53 -3.21 8.19
N LEU A 223 -23.21 -3.02 6.90
CA LEU A 223 -23.43 -1.75 6.21
C LEU A 223 -24.93 -1.42 6.11
N GLU A 224 -25.78 -2.39 5.75
CA GLU A 224 -27.22 -2.19 5.70
C GLU A 224 -27.82 -1.87 7.07
N MET A 225 -27.36 -2.53 8.13
CA MET A 225 -27.74 -2.22 9.49
C MET A 225 -27.35 -0.77 9.86
N ALA A 226 -26.14 -0.33 9.53
CA ALA A 226 -25.71 1.05 9.78
C ALA A 226 -26.56 2.07 9.00
N LEU A 227 -26.79 1.84 7.70
CA LEU A 227 -27.53 2.76 6.83
C LEU A 227 -29.03 2.85 7.21
N SER A 228 -29.62 1.74 7.66
CA SER A 228 -31.00 1.69 8.16
C SER A 228 -31.17 2.28 9.55
N GLY A 229 -30.11 2.83 10.15
CA GLY A 229 -30.16 3.46 11.47
C GLY A 229 -30.29 2.45 12.61
N LYS A 230 -30.01 1.16 12.39
CA LYS A 230 -29.91 0.20 13.48
C LYS A 230 -28.65 0.48 14.29
N ASN A 231 -28.75 0.35 15.62
CA ASN A 231 -27.59 0.50 16.47
C ASN A 231 -26.68 -0.73 16.34
N LEU A 232 -25.45 -0.52 15.87
CA LEU A 232 -24.44 -1.56 15.77
C LEU A 232 -23.68 -1.68 17.10
N PRO A 233 -23.45 -2.90 17.63
CA PRO A 233 -22.55 -3.11 18.74
C PRO A 233 -21.16 -2.52 18.47
N HIS A 234 -20.44 -2.16 19.52
CA HIS A 234 -19.11 -1.55 19.40
C HIS A 234 -18.13 -2.40 18.57
N ALA A 235 -18.12 -3.72 18.78
CA ALA A 235 -17.31 -4.66 18.02
C ALA A 235 -17.67 -4.68 16.53
N SER A 236 -18.95 -4.65 16.20
CA SER A 236 -19.46 -4.62 14.82
C SER A 236 -19.15 -3.28 14.12
N ARG A 237 -19.25 -2.15 14.83
CA ARG A 237 -18.81 -0.83 14.32
C ARG A 237 -17.33 -0.79 14.01
N PHE A 238 -16.52 -1.37 14.89
CA PHE A 238 -15.09 -1.50 14.66
C PHE A 238 -14.82 -2.39 13.44
N ALA A 239 -15.49 -3.54 13.33
CA ALA A 239 -15.34 -4.47 12.21
C ALA A 239 -15.67 -3.80 10.86
N LEU A 240 -16.82 -3.11 10.79
CA LEU A 240 -17.25 -2.39 9.59
C LEU A 240 -16.29 -1.25 9.26
N THR A 241 -15.97 -0.39 10.23
CA THR A 241 -15.09 0.78 10.02
C THR A 241 -13.69 0.38 9.57
N SER A 242 -13.07 -0.58 10.24
CA SER A 242 -11.71 -1.05 9.89
C SER A 242 -11.69 -1.74 8.52
N PHE A 243 -12.75 -2.46 8.15
CA PHE A 243 -12.90 -3.05 6.82
C PHE A 243 -13.03 -1.98 5.73
N LEU A 244 -13.92 -1.00 5.91
CA LEU A 244 -14.14 0.10 4.97
C LEU A 244 -12.88 0.97 4.77
N LEU A 245 -12.14 1.24 5.85
CA LEU A 245 -10.83 1.91 5.76
C LEU A 245 -9.81 1.06 4.97
N SER A 246 -9.83 -0.26 5.15
CA SER A 246 -8.89 -1.17 4.49
C SER A 246 -9.11 -1.32 2.99
N ILE A 247 -10.34 -1.12 2.52
CA ILE A 247 -10.70 -1.12 1.09
C ILE A 247 -10.65 0.27 0.46
N GLY A 248 -10.33 1.31 1.23
CA GLY A 248 -9.96 2.63 0.72
C GLY A 248 -10.95 3.77 0.94
N LEU A 249 -12.03 3.57 1.70
CA LEU A 249 -12.93 4.69 2.03
C LEU A 249 -12.23 5.72 2.93
N SER A 250 -12.55 6.98 2.70
CA SER A 250 -12.09 8.11 3.50
C SER A 250 -12.81 8.18 4.86
N VAL A 251 -12.22 8.93 5.79
CA VAL A 251 -12.83 9.21 7.09
C VAL A 251 -14.20 9.87 6.93
N ASP A 252 -14.32 10.84 6.02
CA ASP A 252 -15.57 11.56 5.78
C ASP A 252 -16.68 10.66 5.23
N GLU A 253 -16.34 9.77 4.30
CA GLU A 253 -17.28 8.79 3.75
C GLU A 253 -17.78 7.84 4.84
N ILE A 254 -16.90 7.35 5.71
CA ILE A 254 -17.28 6.45 6.78
C ILE A 254 -18.11 7.16 7.85
N VAL A 255 -17.76 8.39 8.23
CA VAL A 255 -18.57 9.21 9.14
C VAL A 255 -19.98 9.41 8.58
N SER A 256 -20.11 9.56 7.26
CA SER A 256 -21.43 9.72 6.62
C SER A 256 -22.33 8.49 6.73
N ILE A 257 -21.76 7.28 6.76
CA ILE A 257 -22.51 6.01 6.91
C ILE A 257 -23.23 5.95 8.27
N TYR A 258 -22.64 6.53 9.32
CA TYR A 258 -23.19 6.47 10.67
C TYR A 258 -24.18 7.59 11.00
N ARG A 259 -24.45 8.54 10.09
CA ARG A 259 -25.34 9.68 10.34
C ARG A 259 -26.75 9.31 10.77
N ASN A 260 -27.25 8.17 10.31
CA ASN A 260 -28.59 7.68 10.64
C ASN A 260 -28.64 6.89 11.96
N SER A 261 -27.51 6.72 12.66
CA SER A 261 -27.47 5.97 13.91
C SER A 261 -28.07 6.80 15.07
N PRO A 262 -28.87 6.20 15.97
CA PRO A 262 -29.59 6.92 17.01
C PRO A 262 -28.69 7.62 18.05
N ASP A 263 -27.44 7.18 18.19
CA ASP A 263 -26.41 7.73 19.07
C ASP A 263 -25.30 8.47 18.30
N PHE A 264 -25.57 8.88 17.05
CA PHE A 264 -24.58 9.54 16.21
C PHE A 264 -24.15 10.90 16.78
N ASP A 265 -22.83 11.02 17.00
CA ASP A 265 -22.13 12.23 17.38
C ASP A 265 -20.95 12.37 16.41
N GLU A 266 -20.96 13.42 15.59
CA GLU A 266 -20.00 13.56 14.48
C GLU A 266 -18.56 13.66 14.99
N GLU A 267 -18.29 14.45 16.03
CA GLU A 267 -16.95 14.64 16.56
C GLU A 267 -16.39 13.34 17.13
N LYS A 268 -17.19 12.62 17.93
CA LYS A 268 -16.79 11.32 18.50
C LYS A 268 -16.59 10.26 17.43
N THR A 269 -17.51 10.16 16.47
CA THR A 269 -17.43 9.18 15.37
C THR A 269 -16.19 9.43 14.53
N ARG A 270 -15.94 10.69 14.16
CA ARG A 270 -14.76 11.10 13.40
C ARG A 270 -13.46 10.80 14.15
N TYR A 271 -13.43 11.06 15.46
CA TYR A 271 -12.30 10.69 16.30
C TYR A 271 -12.04 9.17 16.28
N GLN A 272 -13.08 8.35 16.47
CA GLN A 272 -12.97 6.89 16.43
C GLN A 272 -12.46 6.39 15.07
N VAL A 273 -13.03 6.88 13.96
CA VAL A 273 -12.60 6.49 12.61
C VAL A 273 -11.14 6.89 12.36
N ARG A 274 -10.72 8.09 12.77
CA ARG A 274 -9.31 8.53 12.67
C ARG A 274 -8.37 7.68 13.52
N HIS A 275 -8.79 7.33 14.73
CA HIS A 275 -8.04 6.45 15.62
C HIS A 275 -7.82 5.08 14.97
N ILE A 276 -8.88 4.47 14.43
CA ILE A 276 -8.81 3.18 13.72
C ILE A 276 -7.90 3.29 12.47
N ASN A 277 -7.94 4.42 11.77
CA ASN A 277 -7.08 4.70 10.60
C ASN A 277 -5.59 4.94 10.95
N GLY A 278 -5.22 4.93 12.23
CA GLY A 278 -3.83 5.05 12.67
C GLY A 278 -3.35 6.47 12.92
N ALA A 279 -4.23 7.47 13.03
CA ALA A 279 -3.86 8.86 13.33
C ALA A 279 -3.19 9.06 14.71
N THR A 280 -3.16 8.03 15.54
CA THR A 280 -2.58 8.02 16.90
C THR A 280 -1.52 6.93 17.10
N GLY A 281 -1.07 6.28 16.02
CA GLY A 281 0.09 5.37 16.03
C GLY A 281 -0.20 3.97 15.49
N THR A 282 -1.32 3.34 15.85
CA THR A 282 -1.63 1.96 15.42
C THR A 282 -2.71 1.92 14.35
N LYS A 283 -2.38 1.43 13.16
CA LYS A 283 -3.38 1.16 12.11
C LYS A 283 -4.04 -0.18 12.37
N TYR A 284 -5.35 -0.16 12.61
CA TYR A 284 -6.09 -1.37 12.93
C TYR A 284 -6.49 -2.13 11.66
N ILE A 285 -6.34 -3.45 11.71
CA ILE A 285 -6.75 -4.37 10.64
C ILE A 285 -8.14 -4.91 10.99
N PRO A 286 -9.03 -5.08 10.00
CA PRO A 286 -10.33 -5.72 10.21
C PRO A 286 -10.22 -7.11 10.83
N PRO A 287 -11.22 -7.53 11.62
CA PRO A 287 -11.25 -8.83 12.26
C PRO A 287 -11.33 -9.98 11.22
N SER A 288 -10.77 -11.13 11.60
CA SER A 288 -10.83 -12.35 10.79
C SER A 288 -12.25 -12.93 10.73
N CYS A 289 -12.50 -13.89 9.83
CA CYS A 289 -13.77 -14.60 9.79
C CYS A 289 -14.07 -15.33 11.11
N GLU A 290 -13.05 -15.82 11.81
CA GLU A 290 -13.21 -16.48 13.10
C GLU A 290 -13.62 -15.49 14.19
N THR A 291 -12.97 -14.32 14.23
CA THR A 291 -13.35 -13.23 15.14
C THR A 291 -14.77 -12.72 14.86
N LEU A 292 -15.16 -12.58 13.60
CA LEU A 292 -16.52 -12.18 13.23
C LEU A 292 -17.58 -13.20 13.64
N LYS A 293 -17.25 -14.50 13.71
CA LYS A 293 -18.17 -15.51 14.27
C LYS A 293 -18.40 -15.27 15.76
N VAL A 294 -17.35 -14.93 16.50
CA VAL A 294 -17.45 -14.61 17.93
C VAL A 294 -18.32 -13.38 18.16
N TYR A 295 -18.20 -12.37 17.30
CA TYR A 295 -19.03 -11.15 17.38
C TYR A 295 -20.49 -11.38 16.96
N GLY A 296 -20.81 -12.52 16.33
CA GLY A 296 -22.12 -12.80 15.76
C GLY A 296 -22.38 -12.13 14.41
N ASP A 297 -21.35 -11.52 13.80
CA ASP A 297 -21.45 -10.78 12.53
C ASP A 297 -21.23 -11.68 11.30
N CYS A 298 -20.75 -12.91 11.49
CA CYS A 298 -20.42 -13.81 10.37
C CYS A 298 -21.67 -14.44 9.74
N ILE A 299 -21.99 -14.01 8.50
CA ILE A 299 -23.01 -14.63 7.66
C ILE A 299 -22.32 -15.58 6.68
N LYS A 300 -22.37 -16.89 6.96
CA LYS A 300 -21.76 -17.89 6.07
C LYS A 300 -22.59 -18.01 4.79
N SER A 301 -21.93 -17.84 3.65
CA SER A 301 -22.52 -17.99 2.31
C SER A 301 -21.55 -18.78 1.42
N GLU A 302 -22.05 -19.33 0.32
CA GLU A 302 -21.21 -19.91 -0.74
C GLU A 302 -20.20 -18.89 -1.29
N LEU A 303 -20.56 -17.61 -1.27
CA LEU A 303 -19.67 -16.48 -1.61
C LEU A 303 -18.43 -16.39 -0.72
N CYS A 304 -18.37 -17.09 0.42
CA CYS A 304 -17.21 -17.12 1.30
C CYS A 304 -16.15 -18.15 0.84
N GLY A 305 -16.56 -19.26 0.22
CA GLY A 305 -15.67 -20.39 -0.09
C GLY A 305 -14.78 -20.78 1.10
N ASN A 306 -13.47 -20.92 0.85
CA ASN A 306 -12.46 -21.26 1.88
C ASN A 306 -11.76 -20.04 2.50
N ALA A 307 -12.33 -18.83 2.36
CA ALA A 307 -11.70 -17.62 2.85
C ALA A 307 -11.64 -17.58 4.39
N LYS A 308 -10.49 -17.16 4.92
CA LYS A 308 -10.26 -16.97 6.37
C LYS A 308 -10.47 -15.52 6.82
N HIS A 309 -10.65 -14.60 5.86
CA HIS A 309 -10.72 -13.17 6.14
C HIS A 309 -11.69 -12.44 5.18
N PRO A 310 -12.50 -11.46 5.64
CA PRO A 310 -13.43 -10.69 4.78
C PRO A 310 -12.75 -10.03 3.57
N LEU A 311 -11.57 -9.44 3.76
CA LEU A 311 -10.77 -8.88 2.65
C LEU A 311 -10.42 -9.91 1.56
N GLN A 312 -10.26 -11.20 1.89
CA GLN A 312 -10.03 -12.23 0.88
C GLN A 312 -11.30 -12.47 0.05
N VAL A 313 -12.46 -12.49 0.72
CA VAL A 313 -13.77 -12.60 0.04
C VAL A 313 -13.98 -11.42 -0.88
N TYR A 314 -13.79 -10.19 -0.39
CA TYR A 314 -13.95 -8.96 -1.16
C TYR A 314 -13.09 -8.93 -2.42
N ARG A 315 -11.78 -9.19 -2.29
CA ARG A 315 -10.87 -9.24 -3.45
C ARG A 315 -11.23 -10.31 -4.46
N ARG A 316 -11.76 -11.46 -4.00
CA ARG A 316 -12.17 -12.54 -4.88
C ARG A 316 -13.45 -12.19 -5.64
N LEU A 317 -14.42 -11.57 -4.98
CA LEU A 317 -15.67 -11.15 -5.60
C LEU A 317 -15.43 -10.01 -6.60
N LEU A 318 -14.59 -9.04 -6.27
CA LEU A 318 -14.14 -7.99 -7.20
C LEU A 318 -13.57 -8.57 -8.50
N ARG A 319 -12.61 -9.51 -8.39
CA ARG A 319 -12.05 -10.19 -9.56
C ARG A 319 -13.09 -10.96 -10.37
N ARG A 320 -14.12 -11.50 -9.72
CA ARG A 320 -15.19 -12.24 -10.41
C ARG A 320 -16.12 -11.29 -11.17
N SER A 321 -16.47 -10.14 -10.59
CA SER A 321 -17.27 -9.12 -11.28
C SER A 321 -16.52 -8.54 -12.48
N GLU A 322 -15.22 -8.26 -12.32
CA GLU A 322 -14.36 -7.75 -13.39
C GLU A 322 -14.29 -8.71 -14.60
N VAL A 323 -14.27 -10.03 -14.36
CA VAL A 323 -14.26 -11.05 -15.42
C VAL A 323 -15.61 -11.12 -16.14
N LEU A 324 -16.73 -11.09 -15.40
CA LEU A 324 -18.08 -11.15 -15.97
C LEU A 324 -18.41 -9.91 -16.82
N GLU A 325 -17.92 -8.74 -16.43
CA GLU A 325 -18.09 -7.49 -17.19
C GLU A 325 -17.32 -7.52 -18.51
N ARG A 326 -16.15 -8.17 -18.55
CA ARG A 326 -15.36 -8.37 -19.79
C ARG A 326 -15.99 -9.35 -20.77
N ASP A 327 -16.60 -10.43 -20.27
CA ASP A 327 -17.26 -11.44 -21.12
C ASP A 327 -18.62 -10.96 -21.69
N SER A 328 -19.22 -9.94 -21.07
CA SER A 328 -20.52 -9.38 -21.49
C SER A 328 -20.41 -8.23 -22.50
N GLY A 329 -19.20 -7.73 -22.75
CA GLY A 329 -18.91 -6.57 -23.62
C GLY A 329 -18.16 -6.91 -24.91
N GLY A 330 -18.06 -8.19 -25.28
CA GLY A 330 -17.41 -8.69 -26.49
C GLY A 330 -18.35 -8.85 -27.69
#